data_AF-A0A2P2I850-F1
#
_entry.id   AF-A0A2P2I850-F1
#
_cell.length_a   1.000
_cell.length_b   1.000
_cell.length_c   1.000
_cell.angle_alpha   90.00
_cell.angle_beta   90.00
_cell.angle_gamma   90.00
#
_symmetry.space_group_name_H-M   'P 1'
#
loop_
_entity.id
_entity.type
_entity.pdbx_description
1 polymer ?
#
loop_
_entity_poly.entity_id
_entity_poly.type
_entity_poly.pdbx_seq_one_letter_code
_entity_poly.pdbx_strand_id
1 'polypeptide(L)'
;MFLRPLTSALRNRLFQSSRVCFSSETLRSHGGLKDDDRIFTNVYGQEDPFIEGALKRGDWSNTKDIIDLDREWIIGEIKASGLRGRGGAGFPSGLKWSFMPRISDGRPHYLVVNADESEPGTCKDREILRHDPHKLLEGCLIAGVAMRSHTAYIYCRGEFWHEARVLERAVAEAYEKGFLGKNACGSNWDMDVFVHSGAGA
;
A
#
# COMPACT_ATOMS: atom_id res chain seq x y z
N MET A 1 20.58 -28.43 -77.10
CA MET A 1 19.55 -29.47 -76.90
C MET A 1 19.55 -29.78 -75.42
N PHE A 2 18.59 -29.47 -74.56
CA PHE A 2 17.16 -29.20 -74.67
C PHE A 2 16.77 -28.21 -73.56
N LEU A 3 15.96 -27.21 -73.89
CA LEU A 3 15.24 -26.38 -72.94
C LEU A 3 14.13 -27.21 -72.26
N ARG A 4 13.98 -27.10 -70.94
CA ARG A 4 12.69 -27.31 -70.26
C ARG A 4 12.44 -26.16 -69.27
N PRO A 5 11.33 -25.42 -69.41
CA PRO A 5 10.99 -24.33 -68.52
C PRO A 5 10.42 -24.91 -67.21
N LEU A 6 10.93 -24.42 -66.07
CA LEU A 6 10.30 -24.66 -64.77
C LEU A 6 8.94 -23.94 -64.77
N THR A 7 7.89 -24.75 -64.57
CA THR A 7 6.48 -24.37 -64.55
C THR A 7 6.15 -23.47 -63.35
N SER A 8 5.12 -22.63 -63.52
CA SER A 8 4.66 -21.59 -62.60
C SER A 8 4.14 -22.08 -61.22
N ALA A 9 4.28 -23.36 -60.89
CA ALA A 9 3.74 -23.98 -59.69
C ALA A 9 4.64 -23.90 -58.44
N LEU A 10 5.90 -23.47 -58.58
CA LEU A 10 6.83 -23.32 -57.44
C LEU A 10 7.02 -21.87 -56.97
N ARG A 11 6.41 -20.89 -57.64
CA ARG A 11 6.52 -19.48 -57.24
C ARG A 11 5.56 -19.06 -56.12
N ASN A 12 4.56 -19.89 -55.81
CA ASN A 12 3.54 -19.59 -54.79
C ASN A 12 3.72 -20.31 -53.44
N ARG A 13 4.82 -21.06 -53.23
CA ARG A 13 5.08 -21.76 -51.95
C ARG A 13 6.24 -21.19 -51.11
N LEU A 14 6.82 -20.06 -51.53
CA LEU A 14 7.87 -19.35 -50.77
C LEU A 14 7.43 -17.99 -50.21
N PHE A 15 6.14 -17.65 -50.35
CA PHE A 15 5.52 -16.46 -49.73
C PHE A 15 4.47 -16.86 -48.68
N GLN A 16 4.82 -17.81 -47.81
CA GLN A 16 4.20 -17.94 -46.48
C GLN A 16 5.29 -17.79 -45.41
N SER A 17 6.12 -16.75 -45.55
CA SER A 17 6.90 -16.25 -44.43
C SER A 17 5.92 -15.53 -43.51
N SER A 18 5.53 -16.21 -42.44
CA SER A 18 5.23 -15.63 -41.13
C SER A 18 4.80 -14.16 -41.15
N ARG A 19 3.52 -13.90 -41.44
CA ARG A 19 2.88 -12.74 -40.81
C ARG A 19 2.84 -13.05 -39.32
N VAL A 20 3.90 -12.67 -38.60
CA VAL A 20 3.79 -12.34 -37.20
C VAL A 20 2.67 -11.30 -37.16
N CYS A 21 1.50 -11.72 -36.71
CA CYS A 21 0.44 -10.80 -36.37
C CYS A 21 0.99 -10.01 -35.18
N PHE A 22 1.66 -8.90 -35.46
CA PHE A 22 1.90 -7.89 -34.44
C PHE A 22 0.51 -7.41 -34.05
N SER A 23 -0.04 -7.97 -32.97
CA SER A 23 -1.10 -7.30 -32.25
C SER A 23 -0.60 -5.89 -31.99
N SER A 24 -1.30 -4.88 -32.49
CA SER A 24 -1.00 -3.50 -32.16
C SER A 24 -1.18 -3.36 -30.64
N GLU A 25 -0.11 -3.54 -29.87
CA GLU A 25 -0.07 -3.07 -28.50
C GLU A 25 -0.32 -1.56 -28.61
N THR A 26 -1.49 -1.14 -28.16
CA THR A 26 -1.78 0.27 -27.95
C THR A 26 -0.64 0.81 -27.10
N LEU A 27 0.07 1.81 -27.62
CA LEU A 27 1.11 2.52 -26.87
C LEU A 27 0.49 2.96 -25.54
N ARG A 28 0.90 2.31 -24.45
CA ARG A 28 0.40 2.61 -23.12
C ARG A 28 0.90 4.01 -22.74
N SER A 29 -0.01 4.97 -22.72
CA SER A 29 0.27 6.30 -22.16
C SER A 29 0.10 6.25 -20.65
N HIS A 30 1.02 6.88 -19.92
CA HIS A 30 1.01 6.94 -18.45
C HIS A 30 0.77 8.39 -18.01
N GLY A 31 0.21 8.57 -16.80
CA GLY A 31 -0.27 9.87 -16.31
C GLY A 31 -1.79 10.00 -16.44
N GLY A 32 -2.35 11.17 -16.10
CA GLY A 32 -3.80 11.41 -16.19
C GLY A 32 -4.64 10.63 -15.18
N LEU A 33 -4.11 10.43 -13.96
CA LEU A 33 -4.84 9.77 -12.87
C LEU A 33 -6.12 10.56 -12.57
N LYS A 34 -7.28 9.89 -12.59
CA LYS A 34 -8.56 10.51 -12.24
C LYS A 34 -8.63 10.72 -10.73
N ASP A 35 -9.48 11.65 -10.31
CA ASP A 35 -9.64 11.93 -8.88
C ASP A 35 -10.21 10.74 -8.12
N ASP A 36 -11.13 9.97 -8.72
CA ASP A 36 -11.68 8.73 -8.15
C ASP A 36 -10.64 7.61 -8.00
N ASP A 37 -9.53 7.67 -8.77
CA ASP A 37 -8.44 6.68 -8.70
C ASP A 37 -7.38 7.07 -7.64
N ARG A 38 -7.55 8.20 -6.93
CA ARG A 38 -6.61 8.65 -5.90
C ARG A 38 -6.87 7.93 -4.58
N ILE A 39 -5.80 7.39 -3.99
CA ILE A 39 -5.87 6.75 -2.67
C ILE A 39 -5.94 7.77 -1.53
N PHE A 40 -5.16 8.86 -1.63
CA PHE A 40 -5.12 9.94 -0.65
C PHE A 40 -6.02 11.09 -1.11
N THR A 41 -7.29 11.02 -0.73
CA THR A 41 -8.35 11.91 -1.22
C THR A 41 -8.36 13.26 -0.50
N ASN A 42 -7.97 13.33 0.78
CA ASN A 42 -7.90 14.58 1.53
C ASN A 42 -6.46 15.12 1.65
N VAL A 43 -5.57 14.80 0.70
CA VAL A 43 -4.15 15.20 0.79
C VAL A 43 -3.95 16.72 0.97
N TYR A 44 -4.91 17.55 0.55
CA TYR A 44 -4.86 19.01 0.68
C TYR A 44 -5.58 19.57 1.92
N GLY A 45 -6.13 18.73 2.79
CA GLY A 45 -6.80 19.16 4.03
C GLY A 45 -8.07 19.99 3.80
N GLN A 46 -8.78 19.73 2.72
CA GLN A 46 -10.03 20.42 2.37
C GLN A 46 -11.24 19.88 3.13
N GLU A 47 -11.15 18.65 3.59
CA GLU A 47 -12.15 17.95 4.39
C GLU A 47 -11.65 17.67 5.81
N ASP A 48 -12.55 17.23 6.68
CA ASP A 48 -12.23 16.83 8.05
C ASP A 48 -11.23 15.65 8.06
N PRO A 49 -10.03 15.79 8.64
CA PRO A 49 -9.03 14.72 8.67
C PRO A 49 -9.33 13.64 9.71
N PHE A 50 -10.26 13.91 10.63
CA PHE A 50 -10.59 13.05 11.76
C PHE A 50 -11.65 12.01 11.42
N ILE A 51 -12.04 11.21 12.41
CA ILE A 51 -12.80 9.96 12.24
C ILE A 51 -14.07 10.10 11.39
N GLU A 52 -14.87 11.15 11.61
CA GLU A 52 -16.13 11.35 10.90
C GLU A 52 -15.92 11.69 9.41
N GLY A 53 -14.85 12.43 9.10
CA GLY A 53 -14.43 12.67 7.72
C GLY A 53 -13.85 11.40 7.07
N ALA A 54 -12.99 10.69 7.79
CA ALA A 54 -12.37 9.45 7.31
C ALA A 54 -13.41 8.39 6.91
N LEU A 55 -14.45 8.19 7.74
CA LEU A 55 -15.55 7.28 7.45
C LEU A 55 -16.30 7.64 6.15
N LYS A 56 -16.50 8.94 5.88
CA LYS A 56 -17.15 9.39 4.63
C LYS A 56 -16.29 9.12 3.40
N ARG A 57 -14.97 9.13 3.55
CA ARG A 57 -14.00 8.82 2.48
C ARG A 57 -13.77 7.31 2.30
N GLY A 58 -14.44 6.48 3.09
CA GLY A 58 -14.39 5.02 3.00
C GLY A 58 -13.29 4.37 3.83
N ASP A 59 -12.55 5.13 4.63
CA ASP A 59 -11.62 4.56 5.62
C ASP A 59 -12.42 3.77 6.66
N TRP A 60 -11.86 2.68 7.17
CA TRP A 60 -12.47 1.78 8.14
C TRP A 60 -13.74 1.02 7.71
N SER A 61 -14.11 1.06 6.42
CA SER A 61 -15.40 0.53 5.96
C SER A 61 -15.49 -1.00 5.93
N ASN A 62 -14.44 -1.69 5.47
CA ASN A 62 -14.40 -3.16 5.32
C ASN A 62 -13.20 -3.80 6.02
N THR A 63 -12.62 -3.12 7.01
CA THR A 63 -11.36 -3.54 7.65
C THR A 63 -11.49 -4.90 8.31
N LYS A 64 -12.60 -5.17 8.99
CA LYS A 64 -12.85 -6.46 9.64
C LYS A 64 -12.83 -7.61 8.62
N ASP A 65 -13.53 -7.44 7.51
CA ASP A 65 -13.62 -8.48 6.47
C ASP A 65 -12.24 -8.74 5.85
N ILE A 66 -11.41 -7.70 5.66
CA ILE A 66 -10.03 -7.84 5.20
C ILE A 66 -9.18 -8.63 6.21
N ILE A 67 -9.36 -8.38 7.51
CA ILE A 67 -8.63 -9.11 8.56
C ILE A 67 -9.04 -10.58 8.59
N ASP A 68 -10.34 -10.87 8.42
CA ASP A 68 -10.89 -12.22 8.40
C ASP A 68 -10.40 -13.05 7.19
N LEU A 69 -10.00 -12.41 6.08
CA LEU A 69 -9.41 -13.07 4.91
C LEU A 69 -8.01 -13.64 5.18
N ASP A 70 -7.44 -13.38 6.35
CA ASP A 70 -6.15 -13.86 6.83
C ASP A 70 -4.89 -13.21 6.22
N ARG A 71 -3.76 -13.49 6.87
CA ARG A 71 -2.44 -12.98 6.50
C ARG A 71 -2.01 -13.39 5.10
N GLU A 72 -2.21 -14.64 4.71
CA GLU A 72 -1.67 -15.16 3.45
C GLU A 72 -2.40 -14.52 2.27
N TRP A 73 -3.71 -14.27 2.41
CA TRP A 73 -4.47 -13.49 1.44
C TRP A 73 -3.96 -12.05 1.34
N ILE A 74 -3.81 -11.33 2.46
CA ILE A 74 -3.33 -9.94 2.46
C ILE A 74 -1.93 -9.84 1.81
N ILE A 75 -0.99 -10.72 2.19
CA ILE A 75 0.35 -10.74 1.57
C ILE A 75 0.26 -11.05 0.07
N GLY A 76 -0.62 -11.97 -0.33
CA GLY A 76 -0.88 -12.33 -1.72
C GLY A 76 -1.32 -11.13 -2.55
N GLU A 77 -2.33 -10.39 -2.09
CA GLU A 77 -2.85 -9.20 -2.76
C GLU A 77 -1.79 -8.09 -2.86
N ILE A 78 -1.02 -7.85 -1.79
CA ILE A 78 0.06 -6.85 -1.83
C ILE A 78 1.15 -7.26 -2.83
N LYS A 79 1.48 -8.55 -2.94
CA LYS A 79 2.40 -9.04 -3.98
C LYS A 79 1.82 -8.88 -5.39
N ALA A 80 0.55 -9.23 -5.58
CA ALA A 80 -0.15 -9.12 -6.86
C ALA A 80 -0.28 -7.67 -7.34
N SER A 81 -0.49 -6.72 -6.42
CA SER A 81 -0.54 -5.28 -6.73
C SER A 81 0.77 -4.71 -7.30
N GLY A 82 1.88 -5.42 -7.15
CA GLY A 82 3.20 -4.92 -7.55
C GLY A 82 3.71 -3.76 -6.69
N LEU A 83 3.16 -3.55 -5.48
CA LEU A 83 3.55 -2.46 -4.61
C LEU A 83 5.04 -2.54 -4.23
N ARG A 84 5.74 -1.43 -4.44
CA ARG A 84 7.14 -1.23 -4.06
C ARG A 84 7.24 -0.19 -2.96
N GLY A 85 8.27 -0.29 -2.14
CA GLY A 85 8.53 0.60 -1.01
C GLY A 85 8.56 2.07 -1.42
N ARG A 86 7.87 2.91 -0.64
CA ARG A 86 7.69 4.35 -0.91
C ARG A 86 8.71 5.27 -0.22
N GLY A 87 9.65 4.72 0.53
CA GLY A 87 10.74 5.46 1.20
C GLY A 87 12.05 5.52 0.41
N GLY A 88 12.06 5.26 -0.91
CA GLY A 88 13.26 5.40 -1.76
C GLY A 88 13.99 4.10 -2.12
N ALA A 89 14.03 3.10 -1.23
CA ALA A 89 14.69 1.81 -1.54
C ALA A 89 13.97 0.97 -2.63
N GLY A 90 12.68 1.23 -2.86
CA GLY A 90 11.91 0.56 -3.92
C GLY A 90 11.81 -0.96 -3.79
N PHE A 91 12.01 -1.52 -2.60
CA PHE A 91 11.93 -2.95 -2.35
C PHE A 91 10.46 -3.44 -2.42
N PRO A 92 10.15 -4.62 -2.99
CA PRO A 92 8.77 -5.11 -3.09
C PRO A 92 8.13 -5.30 -1.70
N SER A 93 7.05 -4.57 -1.42
CA SER A 93 6.47 -4.48 -0.07
C SER A 93 5.92 -5.81 0.41
N GLY A 94 5.16 -6.52 -0.44
CA GLY A 94 4.58 -7.81 -0.07
C GLY A 94 5.63 -8.91 0.15
N LEU A 95 6.77 -8.85 -0.56
CA LEU A 95 7.89 -9.74 -0.29
C LEU A 95 8.52 -9.44 1.07
N LYS A 96 8.72 -8.15 1.39
CA LYS A 96 9.26 -7.72 2.69
C LYS A 96 8.41 -8.23 3.85
N TRP A 97 7.10 -8.08 3.76
CA TRP A 97 6.16 -8.52 4.79
C TRP A 97 6.20 -10.04 4.98
N SER A 98 6.43 -10.80 3.90
CA SER A 98 6.53 -12.26 3.97
C SER A 98 7.75 -12.80 4.69
N PHE A 99 8.76 -11.97 4.99
CA PHE A 99 9.93 -12.38 5.78
C PHE A 99 9.62 -12.55 7.27
N MET A 100 8.50 -12.00 7.76
CA MET A 100 8.14 -12.14 9.17
C MET A 100 7.90 -13.61 9.53
N PRO A 101 8.49 -14.14 10.62
CA PRO A 101 8.33 -15.53 11.00
C PRO A 101 6.87 -15.94 11.07
N ARG A 102 6.57 -17.15 10.58
CA ARG A 102 5.25 -17.76 10.78
C ARG A 102 5.14 -18.29 12.21
N ILE A 103 6.12 -19.06 12.65
CA ILE A 103 6.14 -19.59 14.01
C ILE A 103 6.79 -18.54 14.92
N SER A 104 6.05 -18.07 15.91
CA SER A 104 6.62 -17.21 16.95
C SER A 104 7.55 -18.05 17.82
N ASP A 105 8.73 -17.53 18.09
CA ASP A 105 9.70 -18.08 19.04
C ASP A 105 9.47 -17.55 20.47
N GLY A 106 8.28 -16.99 20.73
CA GLY A 106 7.90 -16.35 21.98
C GLY A 106 8.21 -14.85 22.02
N ARG A 107 8.96 -14.31 21.05
CA ARG A 107 9.18 -12.86 20.94
C ARG A 107 7.97 -12.20 20.26
N PRO A 108 7.51 -11.05 20.77
CA PRO A 108 6.49 -10.26 20.08
C PRO A 108 7.04 -9.74 18.75
N HIS A 109 6.16 -9.66 17.76
CA HIS A 109 6.44 -8.95 16.52
C HIS A 109 5.92 -7.52 16.63
N TYR A 110 6.67 -6.60 16.04
CA TYR A 110 6.37 -5.18 16.03
C TYR A 110 6.32 -4.68 14.59
N LEU A 111 5.37 -3.79 14.34
CA LEU A 111 5.34 -2.95 13.15
C LEU A 111 5.98 -1.61 13.50
N VAL A 112 6.97 -1.18 12.74
CA VAL A 112 7.50 0.18 12.84
C VAL A 112 7.18 0.91 11.55
N VAL A 113 6.38 1.96 11.66
CA VAL A 113 6.07 2.87 10.56
C VAL A 113 7.06 4.01 10.60
N ASN A 114 7.83 4.17 9.53
CA ASN A 114 8.74 5.29 9.38
C ASN A 114 7.96 6.51 8.89
N ALA A 115 7.85 7.53 9.74
CA ALA A 115 7.23 8.82 9.47
C ALA A 115 8.19 9.98 9.80
N ASP A 116 9.50 9.76 9.62
CA ASP A 116 10.53 10.78 9.80
C ASP A 116 10.59 11.76 8.61
N GLU A 117 10.64 11.26 7.36
CA GLU A 117 10.69 12.12 6.17
C GLU A 117 11.75 13.26 6.29
N SER A 118 12.97 12.90 6.67
CA SER A 118 14.09 13.86 6.77
C SER A 118 14.74 14.16 5.42
N GLU A 119 14.35 13.47 4.34
CA GLU A 119 14.93 13.64 3.02
C GLU A 119 14.58 15.00 2.36
N PRO A 120 15.57 15.78 1.91
CA PRO A 120 15.33 17.07 1.26
C PRO A 120 14.40 16.98 0.04
N GLY A 121 13.38 17.84 0.01
CA GLY A 121 12.38 17.88 -1.07
C GLY A 121 11.21 16.92 -0.88
N THR A 122 11.21 16.13 0.18
CA THR A 122 10.11 15.20 0.51
C THR A 122 9.16 15.84 1.51
N CYS A 123 7.86 15.81 1.23
CA CYS A 123 6.81 16.34 2.11
C CYS A 123 5.51 15.53 2.01
N LYS A 124 5.56 14.31 1.46
CA LYS A 124 4.38 13.46 1.19
C LYS A 124 3.83 12.85 2.47
N ASP A 125 4.70 12.42 3.38
CA ASP A 125 4.33 11.74 4.63
C ASP A 125 3.73 12.77 5.57
N ARG A 126 4.30 13.98 5.60
CA ARG A 126 3.75 15.12 6.33
C ARG A 126 2.27 15.35 6.02
N GLU A 127 1.87 15.33 4.74
CA GLU A 127 0.47 15.51 4.34
C GLU A 127 -0.43 14.38 4.83
N ILE A 128 0.05 13.13 4.75
CA ILE A 128 -0.71 11.97 5.23
C ILE A 128 -0.96 12.07 6.74
N LEU A 129 0.07 12.42 7.52
CA LEU A 129 -0.03 12.52 8.98
C LEU A 129 -1.05 13.57 9.43
N ARG A 130 -1.13 14.73 8.75
CA ARG A 130 -2.03 15.82 9.15
C ARG A 130 -3.41 15.80 8.51
N HIS A 131 -3.55 15.24 7.31
CA HIS A 131 -4.81 15.34 6.56
C HIS A 131 -5.55 14.01 6.37
N ASP A 132 -4.85 12.88 6.40
CA ASP A 132 -5.44 11.53 6.30
C ASP A 132 -4.86 10.54 7.34
N PRO A 133 -4.80 10.89 8.64
CA PRO A 133 -4.18 10.04 9.66
C PRO A 133 -4.90 8.70 9.82
N HIS A 134 -6.23 8.65 9.69
CA HIS A 134 -7.00 7.40 9.85
C HIS A 134 -6.65 6.35 8.80
N LYS A 135 -6.33 6.76 7.56
CA LYS A 135 -5.87 5.87 6.50
C LYS A 135 -4.52 5.22 6.84
N LEU A 136 -3.62 5.97 7.50
CA LEU A 136 -2.37 5.43 8.03
C LEU A 136 -2.62 4.41 9.15
N LEU A 137 -3.52 4.73 10.08
CA LEU A 137 -3.86 3.86 11.22
C LEU A 137 -4.53 2.56 10.77
N GLU A 138 -5.46 2.62 9.82
CA GLU A 138 -6.05 1.43 9.20
C GLU A 138 -4.98 0.58 8.50
N GLY A 139 -4.06 1.24 7.78
CA GLY A 139 -2.89 0.60 7.20
C GLY A 139 -2.01 -0.10 8.24
N CYS A 140 -1.85 0.47 9.44
CA CYS A 140 -1.10 -0.16 10.53
C CYS A 140 -1.78 -1.45 11.00
N LEU A 141 -3.11 -1.45 11.13
CA LEU A 141 -3.87 -2.64 11.51
C LEU A 141 -3.71 -3.75 10.45
N ILE A 142 -3.98 -3.44 9.18
CA ILE A 142 -3.92 -4.42 8.08
C ILE A 142 -2.49 -4.97 7.91
N ALA A 143 -1.49 -4.09 7.89
CA ALA A 143 -0.09 -4.50 7.78
C ALA A 143 0.35 -5.31 9.01
N GLY A 144 -0.13 -4.93 10.20
CA GLY A 144 0.16 -5.65 11.43
C GLY A 144 -0.40 -7.06 11.42
N VAL A 145 -1.64 -7.28 10.96
CA VAL A 145 -2.20 -8.63 10.74
C VAL A 145 -1.34 -9.42 9.75
N ALA A 146 -0.99 -8.82 8.61
CA ALA A 146 -0.13 -9.44 7.61
C ALA A 146 1.26 -9.83 8.18
N MET A 147 1.77 -9.08 9.14
CA MET A 147 3.07 -9.33 9.77
C MET A 147 2.99 -10.08 11.11
N ARG A 148 1.79 -10.44 11.57
CA ARG A 148 1.52 -11.01 12.91
C ARG A 148 2.01 -10.12 14.05
N SER A 149 1.91 -8.82 13.87
CA SER A 149 2.20 -7.82 14.89
C SER A 149 0.91 -7.43 15.62
N HIS A 150 0.99 -7.34 16.94
CA HIS A 150 -0.08 -6.79 17.80
C HIS A 150 0.20 -5.36 18.25
N THR A 151 1.34 -4.81 17.85
CA THR A 151 1.77 -3.47 18.26
C THR A 151 2.44 -2.75 17.10
N ALA A 152 2.01 -1.53 16.82
CA ALA A 152 2.63 -0.64 15.86
C ALA A 152 3.24 0.58 16.57
N TYR A 153 4.47 0.91 16.22
CA TYR A 153 5.13 2.16 16.59
C TYR A 153 5.23 3.03 15.34
N ILE A 154 4.67 4.23 15.41
CA ILE A 154 4.80 5.23 14.35
C ILE A 154 5.90 6.19 14.80
N TYR A 155 7.04 6.12 14.13
CA TYR A 155 8.18 6.99 14.38
C TYR A 155 7.99 8.30 13.62
N CYS A 156 7.48 9.32 14.28
CA CYS A 156 7.31 10.66 13.75
C CYS A 156 8.59 11.47 13.93
N ARG A 157 8.89 12.29 12.92
CA ARG A 157 9.94 13.30 13.04
C ARG A 157 9.71 14.24 14.21
N GLY A 158 10.78 14.63 14.89
CA GLY A 158 10.68 15.57 16.03
C GLY A 158 10.11 16.93 15.64
N GLU A 159 10.45 17.44 14.45
CA GLU A 159 9.95 18.72 13.92
C GLU A 159 8.47 18.66 13.50
N PHE A 160 7.92 17.46 13.30
CA PHE A 160 6.51 17.23 12.96
C PHE A 160 5.63 17.23 14.22
N TRP A 161 5.83 18.20 15.11
CA TRP A 161 5.11 18.27 16.39
C TRP A 161 3.60 18.41 16.19
N HIS A 162 3.16 19.23 15.23
CA HIS A 162 1.73 19.42 14.97
C HIS A 162 1.11 18.15 14.37
N GLU A 163 1.79 17.55 13.39
CA GLU A 163 1.38 16.32 12.73
C GLU A 163 1.31 15.15 13.73
N ALA A 164 2.27 15.05 14.65
CA ALA A 164 2.25 14.05 15.73
C ALA A 164 1.04 14.23 16.65
N ARG A 165 0.67 15.49 16.99
CA ARG A 165 -0.53 15.77 17.79
C ARG A 165 -1.83 15.43 17.07
N VAL A 166 -1.90 15.68 15.76
CA VAL A 166 -3.03 15.27 14.92
C VAL A 166 -3.14 13.75 14.90
N LEU A 167 -2.02 13.05 14.73
CA LEU A 167 -1.98 11.59 14.74
C LEU A 167 -2.37 11.01 16.10
N GLU A 168 -1.85 11.54 17.22
CA GLU A 168 -2.23 11.13 18.57
C GLU A 168 -3.74 11.28 18.81
N ARG A 169 -4.34 12.38 18.32
CA ARG A 169 -5.80 12.56 18.37
C ARG A 169 -6.53 11.50 17.55
N ALA A 170 -6.10 11.25 16.31
CA ALA A 170 -6.71 10.22 15.46
C ALA A 170 -6.58 8.81 16.07
N VAL A 171 -5.46 8.53 16.75
CA VAL A 171 -5.27 7.29 17.52
C VAL A 171 -6.31 7.20 18.63
N ALA A 172 -6.48 8.26 19.44
CA ALA A 172 -7.48 8.29 20.50
C ALA A 172 -8.90 8.06 19.97
N GLU A 173 -9.29 8.74 18.88
CA GLU A 173 -10.59 8.56 18.22
C GLU A 173 -10.78 7.11 17.72
N ALA A 174 -9.73 6.49 17.17
CA ALA A 174 -9.79 5.10 16.71
C ALA A 174 -9.92 4.11 17.88
N TYR A 175 -9.29 4.37 19.03
CA TYR A 175 -9.50 3.58 20.25
C TYR A 175 -10.94 3.76 20.78
N GLU A 176 -11.46 4.99 20.81
CA GLU A 176 -12.84 5.27 21.27
C GLU A 176 -13.91 4.58 20.41
N LYS A 177 -13.71 4.49 19.09
CA LYS A 177 -14.60 3.76 18.17
C LYS A 177 -14.39 2.24 18.17
N GLY A 178 -13.37 1.73 18.88
CA GLY A 178 -13.03 0.30 18.88
C GLY A 178 -12.39 -0.18 17.57
N PHE A 179 -11.81 0.72 16.78
CA PHE A 179 -11.04 0.39 15.57
C PHE A 179 -9.62 -0.04 15.88
N LEU A 180 -9.08 0.38 17.03
CA LEU A 180 -7.80 -0.06 17.58
C LEU A 180 -7.98 -0.56 19.03
N GLY A 181 -6.93 -1.18 19.55
CA GLY A 181 -6.90 -1.80 20.88
C GLY A 181 -7.29 -3.27 20.85
N LYS A 182 -7.95 -3.73 21.92
CA LYS A 182 -8.42 -5.11 22.02
C LYS A 182 -9.54 -5.36 21.04
N ASN A 183 -9.49 -6.49 20.33
CA ASN A 183 -10.51 -6.86 19.35
C ASN A 183 -10.77 -5.73 18.33
N ALA A 184 -9.70 -5.20 17.73
CA ALA A 184 -9.71 -4.11 16.78
C ALA A 184 -10.71 -4.37 15.63
N CYS A 185 -11.63 -3.44 15.37
CA CYS A 185 -12.72 -3.56 14.41
C CYS A 185 -13.62 -4.80 14.62
N GLY A 186 -13.64 -5.39 15.82
CA GLY A 186 -14.40 -6.62 16.10
C GLY A 186 -13.84 -7.88 15.42
N SER A 187 -12.57 -7.87 15.01
CA SER A 187 -11.93 -8.93 14.19
C SER A 187 -11.27 -10.07 14.98
N ASN A 188 -11.36 -10.06 16.32
CA ASN A 188 -10.57 -10.87 17.25
C ASN A 188 -9.06 -10.69 17.13
N TRP A 189 -8.60 -9.61 16.48
CA TRP A 189 -7.20 -9.22 16.44
C TRP A 189 -6.95 -8.04 17.37
N ASP A 190 -5.95 -8.14 18.25
CA ASP A 190 -5.53 -7.02 19.08
C ASP A 190 -4.48 -6.18 18.32
N MET A 191 -4.64 -4.86 18.35
CA MET A 191 -3.69 -3.92 17.73
C MET A 191 -3.54 -2.65 18.55
N ASP A 192 -2.40 -2.49 19.21
CA ASP A 192 -2.03 -1.25 19.86
C ASP A 192 -1.16 -0.36 18.96
N VAL A 193 -1.40 0.95 18.99
CA VAL A 193 -0.63 1.91 18.19
C VAL A 193 -0.04 2.99 19.10
N PHE A 194 1.28 3.16 18.99
CA PHE A 194 2.04 4.15 19.74
C PHE A 194 2.68 5.15 18.80
N VAL A 195 2.49 6.44 19.07
CA VAL A 195 3.19 7.52 18.38
C VAL A 195 4.47 7.83 19.15
N HIS A 196 5.61 7.77 18.47
CA HIS A 196 6.92 8.09 19.05
C HIS A 196 7.55 9.24 18.26
N SER A 197 7.86 10.34 18.94
CA SER A 197 8.51 11.49 18.31
C SER A 197 10.02 11.40 18.46
N GLY A 198 10.75 11.56 17.37
CA GLY A 198 12.20 11.74 17.36
C GLY A 198 12.65 13.10 17.90
N ALA A 199 13.95 13.36 17.82
CA ALA A 199 14.56 14.62 18.31
C ALA A 199 15.56 15.23 17.29
N GLY A 200 15.26 15.11 15.99
CA GLY A 200 16.08 15.66 14.90
C GLY A 200 17.08 14.68 14.27
N ALA A 201 16.89 13.37 14.46
CA ALA A 201 17.59 12.27 13.77
C ALA A 201 16.81 10.97 13.93
#